data_AF-A0A1W1CR47-F1
#
_entry.id   AF-A0A1W1CR47-F1
#
_cell.length_a   1.000
_cell.length_b   1.000
_cell.length_c   1.000
_cell.angle_alpha   90.00
_cell.angle_beta   90.00
_cell.angle_gamma   90.00
#
_symmetry.space_group_name_H-M   'P 1'
#
loop_
_entity.id
_entity.type
_entity.pdbx_description
1 polymer ?
#
loop_
_entity_poly.entity_id
_entity_poly.type
_entity_poly.pdbx_seq_one_letter_code
_entity_poly.pdbx_strand_id
1 'polypeptide(L)'
;MLLDSQQDTPLTHERLHGWHSILFPTGYSDGHKTDMATYRSDEMNIVSTKGYRERIHYLAPPHEQLIQEMNRFLEYVNNSKEAPFIKSAIAHIWFVLIHPYDDGN
;
A
#
# COMPACT_ATOMS: atom_id res chain seq x y z
N MET A 1 10.69 -6.23 -6.56
CA MET A 1 10.91 -5.48 -5.31
C MET A 1 12.37 -5.48 -4.87
N LEU A 2 12.99 -6.63 -4.54
CA LEU A 2 14.38 -6.65 -4.02
C LEU A 2 15.47 -6.20 -5.01
N LEU A 3 15.23 -6.39 -6.31
CA LEU A 3 16.10 -5.82 -7.37
C LEU A 3 15.79 -4.34 -7.62
N ASP A 4 14.56 -3.90 -7.35
CA ASP A 4 14.14 -2.51 -7.56
C ASP A 4 14.60 -1.59 -6.42
N SER A 5 14.81 -2.14 -5.22
CA SER A 5 15.39 -1.42 -4.08
C SER A 5 16.86 -1.03 -4.27
N GLN A 6 17.48 -1.39 -5.40
CA GLN A 6 18.82 -0.98 -5.78
C GLN A 6 18.82 0.22 -6.75
N GLN A 7 17.64 0.71 -7.16
CA GLN A 7 17.54 1.89 -8.02
C GLN A 7 17.60 3.17 -7.19
N ASP A 8 18.45 4.12 -7.62
CA ASP A 8 18.54 5.49 -7.07
C ASP A 8 17.47 6.44 -7.66
N THR A 9 16.43 5.90 -8.29
CA THR A 9 15.31 6.68 -8.83
C THR A 9 14.21 6.86 -7.77
N PRO A 10 13.51 8.01 -7.77
CA PRO A 10 12.37 8.22 -6.86
C PRO A 10 11.29 7.15 -7.02
N LEU A 11 10.68 6.75 -5.90
CA LEU A 11 9.48 5.92 -5.90
C LEU A 11 8.30 6.74 -6.44
N THR A 12 7.56 6.17 -7.40
CA THR A 12 6.38 6.81 -8.00
C THR A 12 5.15 5.90 -7.86
N HIS A 13 3.97 6.44 -8.15
CA HIS A 13 2.73 5.66 -8.19
C HIS A 13 2.82 4.52 -9.19
N GLU A 14 3.32 4.78 -10.40
CA GLU A 14 3.46 3.77 -11.46
C GLU A 14 4.41 2.65 -11.03
N ARG A 15 5.49 2.96 -10.32
CA ARG A 15 6.41 1.95 -9.77
C ARG A 15 5.72 1.09 -8.71
N LEU A 16 4.98 1.71 -7.78
CA LEU A 16 4.19 0.99 -6.79
C LEU A 16 3.13 0.09 -7.44
N HIS A 17 2.43 0.60 -8.44
CA HIS A 17 1.44 -0.17 -9.21
C HIS A 17 2.09 -1.33 -9.98
N GLY A 18 3.29 -1.11 -10.52
CA GLY A 18 4.09 -2.16 -11.14
C GLY A 18 4.52 -3.25 -10.15
N TRP A 19 4.79 -2.91 -8.89
CA TRP A 19 5.04 -3.92 -7.85
C TRP A 19 3.79 -4.71 -7.50
N HIS A 20 2.66 -4.02 -7.33
CA HIS A 20 1.38 -4.64 -7.00
C HIS A 20 0.90 -5.59 -8.11
N SER A 21 1.04 -5.22 -9.39
CA SER A 21 0.61 -6.07 -10.51
C SER A 21 1.33 -7.41 -10.56
N ILE A 22 2.59 -7.47 -10.08
CA ILE A 22 3.39 -8.70 -10.04
C ILE A 22 2.85 -9.68 -8.98
N LEU A 23 2.20 -9.19 -7.93
CA LEU A 23 1.61 -10.06 -6.89
C LEU A 23 0.42 -10.87 -7.41
N PHE A 24 -0.31 -10.33 -8.40
CA PHE A 24 -1.54 -10.89 -8.93
C PHE A 24 -1.44 -11.15 -10.44
N PRO A 25 -0.55 -12.05 -10.91
CA PRO A 25 -0.32 -12.24 -12.35
C PRO A 25 -1.57 -12.71 -13.12
N THR A 26 -2.55 -13.28 -12.42
CA THR A 26 -3.83 -13.73 -12.98
C THR A 26 -4.96 -12.72 -12.78
N GLY A 27 -4.77 -11.67 -11.97
CA GLY A 27 -5.82 -10.72 -11.57
C GLY A 27 -6.81 -11.26 -10.54
N TYR A 28 -6.47 -12.34 -9.84
CA TYR A 28 -7.29 -12.91 -8.78
C TYR A 28 -6.52 -12.97 -7.46
N SER A 29 -7.24 -12.72 -6.37
CA SER A 29 -6.82 -13.00 -5.00
C SER A 29 -7.90 -13.79 -4.28
N ASP A 30 -7.52 -14.82 -3.51
CA ASP A 30 -8.46 -15.70 -2.79
C ASP A 30 -9.64 -16.24 -3.63
N GLY A 31 -9.49 -16.38 -4.94
CA GLY A 31 -10.55 -16.85 -5.86
C GLY A 31 -11.54 -15.77 -6.33
N HIS A 32 -11.30 -14.50 -6.01
CA HIS A 32 -12.08 -13.35 -6.46
C HIS A 32 -11.24 -12.44 -7.35
N LYS A 33 -11.89 -11.76 -8.30
CA LYS A 33 -11.22 -10.77 -9.14
C LYS A 33 -10.79 -9.58 -8.26
N THR A 34 -9.54 -9.17 -8.37
CA THR A 34 -9.01 -7.99 -7.67
C THR A 34 -8.66 -6.91 -8.67
N ASP A 35 -8.84 -5.66 -8.28
CA ASP A 35 -8.37 -4.53 -9.07
C ASP A 35 -6.85 -4.46 -8.99
N MET A 36 -6.19 -4.62 -10.14
CA MET A 36 -4.74 -4.65 -10.22
C MET A 36 -4.19 -3.28 -10.55
N ALA A 37 -3.07 -2.93 -9.92
CA ALA A 37 -2.24 -1.79 -10.30
C ALA A 37 -3.01 -0.46 -10.25
N THR A 38 -4.03 -0.39 -9.39
CA THR A 38 -4.83 0.79 -9.12
C THR A 38 -5.17 0.79 -7.65
N TYR A 39 -5.34 1.97 -7.08
CA TYR A 39 -5.79 2.08 -5.71
C TYR A 39 -7.26 1.70 -5.56
N ARG A 40 -7.61 1.23 -4.36
CA ARG A 40 -8.98 0.85 -4.02
C ARG A 40 -9.95 2.00 -4.21
N SER A 41 -11.15 1.68 -4.67
CA SER A 41 -12.26 2.63 -4.81
C SER A 41 -13.22 2.60 -3.61
N ASP A 42 -13.26 1.46 -2.90
CA ASP A 42 -14.18 1.24 -1.79
C ASP A 42 -13.57 1.55 -0.41
N GLU A 43 -14.44 1.66 0.59
CA GLU A 43 -14.03 1.76 1.99
C GLU A 43 -13.35 0.46 2.46
N MET A 44 -12.32 0.59 3.28
CA MET A 44 -11.56 -0.56 3.80
C MET A 44 -11.56 -0.56 5.33
N ASN A 45 -12.04 -1.65 5.90
CA ASN A 45 -12.01 -1.92 7.34
C ASN A 45 -10.79 -2.77 7.69
N ILE A 46 -9.98 -2.31 8.63
CA ILE A 46 -8.84 -3.10 9.11
C ILE A 46 -9.27 -3.88 10.34
N VAL A 47 -9.25 -5.21 10.23
CA VAL A 47 -9.81 -6.14 11.22
C VAL A 47 -8.73 -7.06 11.82
N SER A 48 -9.00 -7.59 13.01
CA SER A 48 -8.10 -8.48 13.75
C SER A 48 -7.74 -9.77 13.02
N THR A 49 -8.74 -10.44 12.44
CA THR A 49 -8.60 -11.69 11.67
C THR A 49 -9.88 -11.92 10.87
N LYS A 50 -9.75 -12.06 9.55
CA LYS A 50 -10.87 -12.38 8.66
C LYS A 50 -11.48 -13.74 9.04
N GLY A 51 -12.77 -13.78 9.36
CA GLY A 51 -13.52 -15.00 9.62
C GLY A 51 -13.57 -15.53 11.07
N TYR A 52 -12.86 -14.94 12.05
CA TYR A 52 -13.00 -15.34 13.46
C TYR A 52 -12.92 -14.14 14.41
N ARG A 53 -14.05 -13.84 15.08
CA ARG A 53 -14.20 -12.70 16.01
C ARG A 53 -13.63 -11.40 15.43
N GLU A 54 -14.15 -11.03 14.26
CA GLU A 54 -13.75 -9.78 13.60
C GLU A 54 -14.04 -8.58 14.49
N ARG A 55 -12.99 -7.87 14.86
CA ARG A 55 -13.08 -6.55 15.46
C ARG A 55 -12.50 -5.54 14.48
N ILE A 56 -13.27 -4.53 14.11
CA ILE A 56 -12.79 -3.38 13.36
C ILE A 56 -11.86 -2.60 14.28
N HIS A 57 -10.58 -2.48 13.90
CA HIS A 57 -9.60 -1.68 14.61
C HIS A 57 -9.66 -0.22 14.19
N TYR A 58 -9.74 0.03 12.89
CA TYR A 58 -9.91 1.35 12.30
C TYR A 58 -10.39 1.24 10.85
N LEU A 59 -10.91 2.37 10.34
CA LEU A 59 -11.19 2.59 8.93
C LEU A 59 -9.95 3.20 8.28
N ALA A 60 -9.50 2.63 7.17
CA ALA A 60 -8.46 3.25 6.37
C ALA A 60 -8.97 4.58 5.76
N PRO A 61 -8.07 5.50 5.32
CA PRO A 61 -8.49 6.76 4.72
C PRO A 61 -9.52 6.58 3.60
N PRO A 62 -10.54 7.45 3.50
CA PRO A 62 -11.53 7.34 2.43
C PRO A 62 -10.87 7.55 1.05
N HIS A 63 -11.48 6.98 0.01
CA HIS A 63 -10.93 7.04 -1.36
C HIS A 63 -10.59 8.48 -1.80
N GLU A 64 -11.42 9.46 -1.44
CA GLU A 64 -11.21 10.88 -1.76
C GLU A 64 -9.88 11.44 -1.22
N GLN A 65 -9.38 10.90 -0.10
CA GLN A 65 -8.13 11.33 0.54
C GLN A 65 -6.95 10.44 0.14
N LEU A 66 -7.22 9.28 -0.45
CA LEU A 66 -6.22 8.24 -0.69
C LEU A 66 -5.07 8.72 -1.57
N ILE A 67 -5.37 9.39 -2.67
CA ILE A 67 -4.36 9.96 -3.56
C ILE A 67 -3.50 10.99 -2.84
N GLN A 68 -4.12 11.83 -2.01
CA GLN A 68 -3.39 12.85 -1.25
C GLN A 68 -2.46 12.21 -0.21
N GLU A 69 -2.91 11.19 0.51
CA GLU A 69 -2.09 10.47 1.47
C GLU A 69 -0.95 9.70 0.80
N MET A 70 -1.20 9.07 -0.36
CA MET A 70 -0.14 8.42 -1.14
C MET A 70 0.88 9.42 -1.68
N ASN A 71 0.46 10.62 -2.08
CA ASN A 71 1.39 11.69 -2.46
C ASN A 71 2.30 12.08 -1.28
N ARG A 72 1.73 12.25 -0.08
CA ARG A 72 2.50 12.57 1.14
C ARG A 72 3.47 11.44 1.51
N PHE A 73 3.01 10.19 1.39
CA PHE A 73 3.83 9.01 1.61
C PHE A 73 5.03 8.97 0.65
N LEU A 74 4.80 9.15 -0.66
CA LEU A 74 5.87 9.15 -1.65
C LEU A 74 6.85 10.29 -1.45
N GLU A 75 6.37 11.49 -1.11
CA GLU A 75 7.20 12.63 -0.76
C GLU A 75 8.12 12.30 0.43
N TYR A 76 7.58 11.70 1.49
CA TYR A 76 8.38 11.26 2.64
C TYR A 76 9.40 10.18 2.26
N VAL A 77 8.99 9.14 1.53
CA VAL A 77 9.89 8.06 1.10
C VAL A 77 11.01 8.56 0.20
N ASN A 78 10.76 9.56 -0.63
CA ASN A 78 11.79 10.09 -1.52
C ASN A 78 12.72 11.08 -0.81
N ASN A 79 12.20 11.94 0.08
CA ASN A 79 12.94 13.10 0.58
C ASN A 79 13.34 13.03 2.06
N SER A 80 12.83 12.06 2.84
CA SER A 80 13.23 11.90 4.24
C SER A 80 14.73 11.63 4.37
N LYS A 81 15.37 12.37 5.29
CA LYS A 81 16.80 12.30 5.64
C LYS A 81 17.07 11.44 6.89
N GLU A 82 16.05 10.76 7.41
CA GLU A 82 16.19 9.87 8.54
C GLU A 82 17.09 8.68 8.22
N ALA A 83 17.63 8.03 9.25
CA ALA A 83 18.42 6.82 9.06
C ALA A 83 17.58 5.75 8.34
N PRO A 84 18.17 4.95 7.41
CA PRO A 84 17.41 4.04 6.55
C PRO A 84 16.45 3.11 7.31
N PHE A 85 16.87 2.56 8.44
CA PHE A 85 16.03 1.66 9.26
C PHE A 85 14.82 2.37 9.89
N ILE A 86 14.97 3.64 10.29
CA ILE A 86 13.87 4.45 10.83
C ILE A 86 12.89 4.77 9.70
N LYS A 87 13.43 5.25 8.58
CA LYS A 87 12.66 5.57 7.38
C LYS A 87 11.84 4.38 6.89
N SER A 88 12.45 3.20 6.81
CA SER A 88 11.76 1.97 6.43
C SER A 88 10.68 1.56 7.43
N ALA A 89 10.93 1.68 8.74
CA ALA A 89 9.93 1.35 9.76
C ALA A 89 8.70 2.26 9.69
N ILE A 90 8.92 3.58 9.55
CA ILE A 90 7.84 4.56 9.40
C ILE A 90 7.10 4.33 8.08
N ALA A 91 7.81 4.17 6.96
CA ALA A 91 7.19 3.91 5.67
C ALA A 91 6.33 2.64 5.70
N HIS A 92 6.81 1.56 6.31
CA HIS A 92 6.06 0.32 6.43
C HIS A 92 4.74 0.53 7.19
N ILE A 93 4.80 1.11 8.38
CA ILE A 93 3.60 1.36 9.20
C ILE A 93 2.65 2.30 8.48
N TRP A 94 3.16 3.39 7.89
CA TRP A 94 2.33 4.37 7.18
C TRP A 94 1.63 3.75 5.98
N PHE A 95 2.33 2.96 5.16
CA PHE A 95 1.72 2.29 4.00
C PHE A 95 0.59 1.35 4.42
N VAL A 96 0.80 0.55 5.47
CA VAL A 96 -0.22 -0.36 6.01
C VAL A 96 -1.44 0.40 6.56
N LEU A 97 -1.23 1.58 7.15
CA LEU A 97 -2.30 2.45 7.65
C LEU A 97 -3.12 3.10 6.52
N ILE A 98 -2.47 3.50 5.42
CA ILE A 98 -3.17 4.01 4.23
C ILE A 98 -3.98 2.88 3.58
N HIS A 99 -3.41 1.68 3.55
CA HIS A 99 -3.98 0.47 2.94
C HIS A 99 -4.49 0.75 1.51
N PRO A 100 -3.60 1.16 0.59
CA PRO A 100 -4.01 1.76 -0.68
C PRO A 100 -4.63 0.82 -1.71
N TYR A 101 -4.43 -0.49 -1.57
CA TYR A 101 -4.97 -1.51 -2.49
C TYR A 101 -6.10 -2.32 -1.85
N ASP A 102 -6.91 -2.98 -2.67
CA ASP A 102 -7.96 -3.88 -2.18
C ASP A 102 -7.37 -5.14 -1.54
N ASP A 103 -6.23 -5.60 -2.05
CA ASP A 103 -5.45 -6.71 -1.51
C ASP A 103 -3.95 -6.52 -1.86
N GLY A 104 -3.04 -7.22 -1.19
CA GLY A 104 -1.60 -7.15 -1.50
C GLY A 104 -0.89 -5.88 -1.01
N ASN A 105 -1.36 -5.30 0.09
CA ASN A 105 -0.71 -4.18 0.80
C ASN A 105 0.51 -4.61 1.63
#